data_AF-A0A381KNN5-F1
#
_entry.id   AF-A0A381KNN5-F1
#
_cell.length_a   1.000
_cell.length_b   1.000
_cell.length_c   1.000
_cell.angle_alpha   90.00
_cell.angle_beta   90.00
_cell.angle_gamma   90.00
#
_symmetry.space_group_name_H-M   'P 1'
#
loop_
_entity.id
_entity.type
_entity.pdbx_description
1 polymer ?
#
loop_
_entity_poly.entity_id
_entity_poly.type
_entity_poly.pdbx_seq_one_letter_code
_entity_poly.pdbx_strand_id
1 'polypeptide(L)'
;MKLTKVKSLLILLHLSVGCNAYASTNLSALEQAASKGDVVAQSNLGVAYFNGNGVEKNYAKAKEWLEKAAEQNNQNANYTLGVMYMYGYGADKDLIKAVELFKKSGPHYKGGAYNNLANVYEKGLIGPADPALALKYFLLAADAGSPESQLIIGWRFERGEGVKKSTTKAFDYYKKSALNGNAIAKYHLGRMYDDGIGVKRNDVLAAKWYIDAAENGNVGAMTNVGVMFTDGEGVKQDYAKARYYLEKSVKSDSPEGMASLAYLYINGLGVKRDLYKGTQLYTDSCDKGLDEGCKYLAELKSKGLYRTPKVIQTSSAGVKRLIAKSMDASTNATFTWKGDDAIFKANDGKVDCTFLNDFSEKGGQLATSFVCTNNVQIILKQFKESNNAYLSVMTDNFKKEVNTFSVNVYVSE
;
A
#
# COMPACT_ATOMS: atom_id res chain seq x y z
N MET A 1 13.97 7.55 18.16
CA MET A 1 13.72 6.40 19.06
C MET A 1 12.24 6.07 19.10
N LYS A 2 11.81 5.09 18.29
CA LYS A 2 10.78 4.06 18.52
C LYS A 2 10.49 3.41 17.17
N LEU A 3 10.94 2.16 17.03
CA LEU A 3 10.65 1.28 15.91
C LEU A 3 9.15 0.95 15.88
N THR A 4 8.49 1.15 14.75
CA THR A 4 7.21 0.49 14.43
C THR A 4 7.44 -0.55 13.35
N LYS A 5 7.15 -1.80 13.72
CA LYS A 5 7.21 -3.01 12.90
C LYS A 5 6.25 -2.91 11.71
N VAL A 6 6.76 -3.02 10.49
CA VAL A 6 5.93 -3.26 9.30
C VAL A 6 5.62 -4.76 9.23
N LYS A 7 4.35 -5.11 9.52
CA LYS A 7 3.82 -6.45 9.33
C LYS A 7 3.56 -6.69 7.84
N SER A 8 4.10 -7.81 7.38
CA SER A 8 3.73 -8.68 6.26
C SER A 8 2.54 -8.26 5.38
N LEU A 9 2.80 -8.09 4.08
CA LEU A 9 1.78 -8.17 3.03
C LEU A 9 1.93 -9.55 2.34
N LEU A 10 1.21 -10.56 2.85
CA LEU A 10 0.98 -11.82 2.14
C LEU A 10 -0.18 -11.59 1.16
N ILE A 11 0.08 -11.77 -0.14
CA ILE A 11 -0.97 -11.87 -1.15
C ILE A 11 -1.57 -13.26 -1.03
N LEU A 12 -2.70 -13.37 -0.32
CA LEU A 12 -3.55 -14.55 -0.28
C LEU A 12 -4.44 -14.55 -1.52
N LEU A 13 -4.11 -15.40 -2.49
CA LEU A 13 -5.04 -15.80 -3.54
C LEU A 13 -6.03 -16.81 -2.92
N HIS A 14 -7.26 -16.38 -2.63
CA HIS A 14 -8.33 -17.30 -2.26
C HIS A 14 -8.95 -17.91 -3.52
N LEU A 15 -8.56 -19.14 -3.84
CA LEU A 15 -9.38 -20.07 -4.61
C LEU A 15 -9.96 -21.10 -3.63
N SER A 16 -11.12 -20.79 -3.05
CA SER A 16 -11.93 -21.77 -2.32
C SER A 16 -12.96 -22.38 -3.26
N VAL A 17 -12.59 -23.47 -3.93
CA VAL A 17 -13.53 -24.45 -4.48
C VAL A 17 -13.12 -25.81 -3.92
N GLY A 18 -14.06 -26.46 -3.24
CA GLY A 18 -13.85 -27.56 -2.30
C GLY A 18 -13.08 -28.75 -2.87
N CYS A 19 -12.16 -29.29 -2.05
CA CYS A 19 -11.47 -30.54 -2.37
C CYS A 19 -10.90 -31.24 -1.13
N ASN A 20 -11.71 -31.46 -0.08
CA ASN A 20 -11.23 -32.13 1.15
C ASN A 20 -11.19 -33.68 1.09
N ALA A 21 -11.57 -34.30 -0.03
CA ALA A 21 -11.52 -35.76 -0.20
C ALA A 21 -10.55 -36.26 -1.29
N TYR A 22 -10.17 -35.41 -2.25
CA TYR A 22 -9.25 -35.78 -3.35
C TYR A 22 -7.79 -35.40 -3.08
N ALA A 23 -7.52 -34.47 -2.17
CA ALA A 23 -6.15 -34.10 -1.77
C ALA A 23 -5.51 -35.13 -0.82
N SER A 24 -6.30 -35.78 0.04
CA SER A 24 -5.82 -36.73 1.05
C SER A 24 -5.33 -38.06 0.46
N THR A 25 -5.96 -38.54 -0.62
CA THR A 25 -5.55 -39.78 -1.32
C THR A 25 -4.21 -39.63 -2.02
N ASN A 26 -3.89 -38.44 -2.53
CA ASN A 26 -2.61 -38.16 -3.17
C ASN A 26 -1.46 -37.99 -2.15
N LEU A 27 -1.75 -37.44 -0.98
CA LEU A 27 -0.76 -37.27 0.08
C LEU A 27 -0.31 -38.61 0.68
N SER A 28 -1.24 -39.52 0.97
CA SER A 28 -0.90 -40.81 1.57
C SER A 28 0.01 -41.65 0.65
N ALA A 29 -0.28 -41.67 -0.66
CA ALA A 29 0.59 -42.33 -1.64
C ALA A 29 1.97 -41.66 -1.74
N LEU A 30 2.02 -40.32 -1.66
CA LEU A 30 3.27 -39.56 -1.66
C LEU A 30 4.12 -39.85 -0.41
N GLU A 31 3.51 -39.92 0.78
CA GLU A 31 4.16 -40.30 2.03
C GLU A 31 4.68 -41.75 1.98
N GLN A 32 3.91 -42.66 1.40
CA GLN A 32 4.34 -44.04 1.20
C GLN A 32 5.52 -44.15 0.23
N ALA A 33 5.54 -43.39 -0.86
CA ALA A 33 6.67 -43.37 -1.79
C ALA A 33 7.91 -42.74 -1.14
N ALA A 34 7.75 -41.62 -0.43
CA ALA A 34 8.83 -40.92 0.25
C ALA A 34 9.48 -41.78 1.35
N SER A 35 8.67 -42.50 2.12
CA SER A 35 9.14 -43.44 3.16
C SER A 35 9.86 -44.65 2.59
N LYS A 36 9.56 -45.05 1.35
CA LYS A 36 10.30 -46.10 0.61
C LYS A 36 11.60 -45.60 -0.03
N GLY A 37 11.96 -44.33 0.16
CA GLY A 37 13.20 -43.75 -0.35
C GLY A 37 13.08 -43.05 -1.70
N ASP A 38 11.89 -42.94 -2.29
CA ASP A 38 11.72 -42.25 -3.56
C ASP A 38 12.10 -40.76 -3.43
N VAL A 39 13.21 -40.39 -4.07
CA VAL A 39 13.83 -39.08 -3.93
C VAL A 39 12.94 -37.93 -4.43
N VAL A 40 12.11 -38.19 -5.45
CA VAL A 40 11.20 -37.20 -6.02
C VAL A 40 10.02 -36.99 -5.06
N ALA A 41 9.48 -38.06 -4.50
CA ALA A 41 8.43 -38.03 -3.50
C ALA A 41 8.90 -37.33 -2.21
N GLN A 42 10.11 -37.63 -1.72
CA GLN A 42 10.71 -36.93 -0.58
C GLN A 42 10.83 -35.42 -0.84
N SER A 43 11.38 -35.04 -2.00
CA SER A 43 11.48 -33.62 -2.37
C SER A 43 10.11 -32.95 -2.44
N ASN A 44 9.13 -33.58 -3.09
CA ASN A 44 7.79 -33.03 -3.27
C ASN A 44 7.05 -32.90 -1.94
N LEU A 45 7.15 -33.90 -1.07
CA LEU A 45 6.55 -33.90 0.26
C LEU A 45 7.18 -32.81 1.14
N GLY A 46 8.51 -32.66 1.08
CA GLY A 46 9.23 -31.59 1.76
C GLY A 46 8.78 -30.20 1.31
N VAL A 47 8.65 -29.98 -0.01
CA VAL A 47 8.13 -28.72 -0.58
C VAL A 47 6.66 -28.50 -0.20
N ALA A 48 5.84 -29.55 -0.16
CA ALA A 48 4.45 -29.46 0.26
C ALA A 48 4.32 -28.97 1.71
N TYR A 49 5.09 -29.55 2.63
CA TYR A 49 5.15 -29.09 4.03
C TYR A 49 5.73 -27.68 4.18
N PHE A 50 6.69 -27.28 3.33
CA PHE A 50 7.26 -25.93 3.34
C PHE A 50 6.22 -24.87 2.94
N ASN A 51 5.46 -25.13 1.88
CA ASN A 51 4.48 -24.18 1.34
C ASN A 51 3.11 -24.26 2.02
N GLY A 52 2.76 -25.41 2.60
CA GLY A 52 1.39 -25.73 3.05
C GLY A 52 0.47 -26.15 1.91
N ASN A 53 1.02 -26.79 0.86
CA ASN A 53 0.25 -27.18 -0.33
C ASN A 53 -0.37 -28.56 -0.12
N GLY A 54 -1.66 -28.62 0.22
CA GLY A 54 -2.36 -29.88 0.49
C GLY A 54 -2.03 -30.51 1.86
N VAL A 55 -1.20 -29.86 2.66
CA VAL A 55 -0.84 -30.21 4.04
C VAL A 55 -0.74 -28.96 4.90
N GLU A 56 -0.89 -29.11 6.22
CA GLU A 56 -0.55 -28.03 7.14
C GLU A 56 0.95 -27.71 7.03
N LYS A 57 1.25 -26.41 6.94
CA LYS A 57 2.63 -25.92 6.84
C LYS A 57 3.43 -26.36 8.07
N ASN A 58 4.55 -27.03 7.84
CA ASN A 58 5.42 -27.52 8.91
C ASN A 58 6.89 -27.54 8.46
N TYR A 59 7.66 -26.55 8.92
CA TYR A 59 9.05 -26.41 8.51
C TYR A 59 9.97 -27.54 9.04
N ALA A 60 9.67 -28.13 10.20
CA ALA A 60 10.46 -29.22 10.74
C ALA A 60 10.33 -30.47 9.85
N LYS A 61 9.09 -30.85 9.48
CA LYS A 61 8.83 -31.95 8.54
C LYS A 61 9.37 -31.64 7.15
N ALA A 62 9.23 -30.40 6.68
CA ALA A 62 9.80 -29.97 5.40
C ALA A 62 11.30 -30.22 5.38
N LYS A 63 12.01 -29.76 6.42
CA LYS A 63 13.46 -29.94 6.56
C LYS A 63 13.84 -31.42 6.52
N GLU A 64 13.18 -32.26 7.31
CA GLU A 64 13.48 -33.69 7.38
C GLU A 64 13.42 -34.37 6.00
N TRP A 65 12.33 -34.14 5.26
CA TRP A 65 12.17 -34.73 3.93
C TRP A 65 13.12 -34.14 2.89
N LEU A 66 13.37 -32.83 2.96
CA LEU A 66 14.31 -32.16 2.06
C LEU A 66 15.75 -32.58 2.32
N GLU A 67 16.15 -32.84 3.56
CA GLU A 67 17.48 -33.37 3.89
C GLU A 67 17.67 -34.76 3.29
N LYS A 68 16.71 -35.68 3.48
CA LYS A 68 16.75 -37.02 2.86
C LYS A 68 16.86 -36.97 1.34
N ALA A 69 16.14 -36.05 0.70
CA ALA A 69 16.21 -35.87 -0.74
C ALA A 69 17.55 -35.22 -1.18
N ALA A 70 18.04 -34.24 -0.42
CA ALA A 70 19.30 -33.55 -0.69
C ALA A 70 20.54 -34.46 -0.54
N GLU A 71 20.52 -35.41 0.41
CA GLU A 71 21.54 -36.45 0.57
C GLU A 71 21.66 -37.34 -0.69
N GLN A 72 20.55 -37.53 -1.40
CA GLN A 72 20.49 -38.21 -2.69
C GLN A 72 20.76 -37.26 -3.88
N ASN A 73 21.35 -36.09 -3.63
CA ASN A 73 21.62 -35.03 -4.61
C ASN A 73 20.39 -34.52 -5.35
N ASN A 74 19.20 -34.57 -4.73
CA ASN A 74 18.02 -33.96 -5.33
C ASN A 74 18.19 -32.44 -5.43
N GLN A 75 18.21 -31.96 -6.67
CA GLN A 75 18.49 -30.58 -7.00
C GLN A 75 17.38 -29.60 -6.57
N ASN A 76 16.12 -30.05 -6.49
CA ASN A 76 14.98 -29.24 -6.04
C ASN A 76 14.99 -29.11 -4.50
N ALA A 77 15.31 -30.22 -3.83
CA ALA A 77 15.48 -30.24 -2.39
C ALA A 77 16.64 -29.35 -1.94
N ASN A 78 17.78 -29.40 -2.65
CA ASN A 78 18.92 -28.53 -2.40
C ASN A 78 18.52 -27.04 -2.43
N TYR A 79 17.77 -26.60 -3.45
CA TYR A 79 17.31 -25.20 -3.47
C TYR A 79 16.43 -24.85 -2.27
N THR A 80 15.39 -25.64 -2.01
CA THR A 80 14.40 -25.34 -0.96
C THR A 80 15.05 -25.37 0.42
N LEU A 81 15.89 -26.36 0.68
CA LEU A 81 16.66 -26.46 1.92
C LEU A 81 17.65 -25.29 2.06
N GLY A 82 18.26 -24.84 0.96
CA GLY A 82 19.10 -23.63 0.94
C GLY A 82 18.32 -22.38 1.36
N VAL A 83 17.09 -22.20 0.87
CA VAL A 83 16.18 -21.12 1.29
C VAL A 83 15.86 -21.25 2.78
N MET A 84 15.58 -22.46 3.27
CA MET A 84 15.30 -22.69 4.70
C MET A 84 16.46 -22.26 5.58
N TYR A 85 17.69 -22.64 5.24
CA TYR A 85 18.88 -22.21 5.98
C TYR A 85 19.17 -20.70 5.84
N MET A 86 18.88 -20.11 4.69
CA MET A 86 19.11 -18.67 4.47
C MET A 86 18.23 -17.79 5.36
N TYR A 87 16.97 -18.20 5.58
CA TYR A 87 15.97 -17.42 6.32
C TYR A 87 15.66 -17.98 7.72
N GLY A 88 16.21 -19.12 8.09
CA GLY A 88 15.97 -19.77 9.39
C GLY A 88 14.58 -20.41 9.51
N TYR A 89 14.07 -21.01 8.43
CA TYR A 89 12.79 -21.71 8.45
C TYR A 89 12.96 -23.15 8.94
N GLY A 90 12.54 -23.44 10.17
CA GLY A 90 12.64 -24.79 10.76
C GLY A 90 14.07 -25.27 11.05
N ALA A 91 15.06 -24.39 10.91
CA ALA A 91 16.46 -24.57 11.27
C ALA A 91 17.04 -23.23 11.69
N ASP A 92 18.15 -23.25 12.43
CA ASP A 92 18.93 -22.04 12.64
C ASP A 92 19.47 -21.52 11.31
N LYS A 93 19.59 -20.19 11.21
CA LYS A 93 20.10 -19.54 10.02
C LYS A 93 21.57 -19.93 9.80
N ASP A 94 21.87 -20.49 8.63
CA ASP A 94 23.21 -20.88 8.21
C ASP A 94 23.44 -20.52 6.74
N LEU A 95 24.12 -19.39 6.52
CA LEU A 95 24.36 -18.87 5.18
C LEU A 95 25.43 -19.66 4.41
N ILE A 96 26.38 -20.29 5.11
CA ILE A 96 27.42 -21.11 4.46
C ILE A 96 26.76 -22.37 3.90
N LYS A 97 25.95 -23.06 4.71
CA LYS A 97 25.19 -24.22 4.26
C LYS A 97 24.19 -23.85 3.15
N ALA A 98 23.52 -22.71 3.25
CA ALA A 98 22.65 -22.22 2.18
C ALA A 98 23.40 -22.04 0.85
N VAL A 99 24.61 -21.46 0.87
CA VAL A 99 25.45 -21.27 -0.31
C VAL A 99 25.87 -22.59 -0.94
N GLU A 100 26.28 -23.57 -0.13
CA GLU A 100 26.61 -24.92 -0.62
C GLU A 100 25.41 -25.57 -1.32
N LEU A 101 24.24 -25.48 -0.70
CA LEU A 101 22.99 -26.02 -1.23
C LEU A 101 22.54 -25.31 -2.52
N PHE A 102 22.63 -23.97 -2.58
CA PHE A 102 22.32 -23.22 -3.80
C PHE A 102 23.24 -23.60 -4.97
N LYS A 103 24.52 -23.87 -4.72
CA LYS A 103 25.45 -24.37 -5.76
C LYS A 103 25.06 -25.74 -6.30
N LYS A 104 24.33 -26.55 -5.53
CA LYS A 104 23.82 -27.89 -5.90
C LYS A 104 22.37 -27.87 -6.44
N SER A 105 21.78 -26.70 -6.62
CA SER A 105 20.41 -26.56 -7.14
C SER A 105 20.28 -26.83 -8.64
N GLY A 106 19.08 -27.15 -9.09
CA GLY A 106 18.82 -27.62 -10.46
C GLY A 106 18.36 -26.53 -11.42
N PRO A 107 18.29 -26.83 -12.73
CA PRO A 107 17.91 -25.87 -13.78
C PRO A 107 16.62 -25.10 -13.48
N HIS A 108 15.61 -25.75 -12.91
CA HIS A 108 14.33 -25.12 -12.56
C HIS A 108 14.47 -23.99 -11.52
N TYR A 109 15.40 -24.13 -10.57
CA TYR A 109 15.63 -23.15 -9.49
C TYR A 109 16.89 -22.30 -9.69
N LYS A 110 17.58 -22.50 -10.81
CA LYS A 110 18.90 -21.93 -11.08
C LYS A 110 18.89 -20.40 -11.03
N GLY A 111 17.84 -19.76 -11.53
CA GLY A 111 17.65 -18.31 -11.44
C GLY A 111 17.60 -17.81 -9.99
N GLY A 112 16.72 -18.39 -9.16
CA GLY A 112 16.58 -18.03 -7.75
C GLY A 112 17.83 -18.33 -6.93
N ALA A 113 18.46 -19.49 -7.15
CA ALA A 113 19.67 -19.89 -6.46
C ALA A 113 20.85 -18.95 -6.74
N TYR A 114 21.08 -18.62 -8.01
CA TYR A 114 22.12 -17.66 -8.38
C TYR A 114 21.81 -16.25 -7.91
N ASN A 115 20.55 -15.83 -7.91
CA ASN A 115 20.16 -14.54 -7.33
C ASN A 115 20.49 -14.49 -5.82
N ASN A 116 20.22 -15.56 -5.08
CA ASN A 116 20.57 -15.63 -3.66
C ASN A 116 22.10 -15.64 -3.44
N LEU A 117 22.84 -16.39 -4.24
CA LEU A 117 24.31 -16.38 -4.21
C LEU A 117 24.87 -14.99 -4.51
N ALA A 118 24.35 -14.31 -5.52
CA ALA A 118 24.74 -12.95 -5.86
C ALA A 118 24.54 -11.99 -4.68
N ASN A 119 23.37 -12.03 -4.04
CA ASN A 119 23.06 -11.21 -2.87
C ASN A 119 23.99 -11.49 -1.68
N VAL A 120 24.35 -12.76 -1.43
CA VAL A 120 25.26 -13.14 -0.35
C VAL A 120 26.66 -12.55 -0.57
N TYR A 121 27.19 -12.65 -1.79
CA TYR A 121 28.51 -12.12 -2.12
C TYR A 121 28.53 -10.59 -2.24
N GLU A 122 27.46 -9.98 -2.76
CA GLU A 122 27.35 -8.52 -2.90
C GLU A 122 27.38 -7.82 -1.54
N LYS A 123 26.70 -8.42 -0.55
CA LYS A 123 26.58 -7.85 0.80
C LYS A 123 27.66 -8.34 1.78
N GLY A 124 28.55 -9.24 1.35
CA GLY A 124 29.58 -9.82 2.21
C GLY A 124 28.99 -10.57 3.43
N LEU A 125 27.96 -11.39 3.23
CA LEU A 125 27.26 -12.02 4.36
C LEU A 125 27.98 -13.25 4.93
N ILE A 126 28.98 -13.77 4.22
CA ILE A 126 29.79 -14.95 4.61
C ILE A 126 31.31 -14.66 4.56
N GLY A 127 31.69 -13.39 4.60
CA GLY A 127 33.07 -12.92 4.40
C GLY A 127 33.07 -11.52 3.79
N PRO A 128 34.23 -10.98 3.38
CA PRO A 128 34.28 -9.70 2.66
C PRO A 128 33.37 -9.72 1.43
N ALA A 129 32.74 -8.58 1.14
CA ALA A 129 31.94 -8.43 -0.07
C ALA A 129 32.81 -8.66 -1.32
N ASP A 130 32.26 -9.39 -2.30
CA ASP A 130 32.89 -9.64 -3.60
C ASP A 130 31.92 -9.20 -4.72
N PRO A 131 31.95 -7.91 -5.10
CA PRO A 131 31.07 -7.37 -6.13
C PRO A 131 31.28 -7.99 -7.51
N ALA A 132 32.48 -8.47 -7.82
CA ALA A 132 32.79 -9.08 -9.11
C ALA A 132 32.17 -10.48 -9.22
N LEU A 133 32.30 -11.28 -8.16
CA LEU A 133 31.64 -12.58 -8.08
C LEU A 133 30.11 -12.44 -7.99
N ALA A 134 29.63 -11.44 -7.25
CA ALA A 134 28.20 -11.12 -7.21
C ALA A 134 27.64 -10.80 -8.59
N LEU A 135 28.32 -9.93 -9.36
CA LEU A 135 27.95 -9.60 -10.73
C LEU A 135 27.89 -10.85 -11.63
N LYS A 136 28.89 -11.75 -11.50
CA LYS A 136 28.88 -13.02 -12.23
C LYS A 136 27.64 -13.85 -11.91
N TYR A 137 27.25 -13.96 -10.63
CA TYR A 137 26.04 -14.68 -10.26
C TYR A 137 24.76 -13.97 -10.69
N PHE A 138 24.68 -12.63 -10.64
CA PHE A 138 23.52 -11.90 -11.17
C PHE A 138 23.34 -12.12 -12.67
N LEU A 139 24.43 -12.12 -13.46
CA LEU A 139 24.37 -12.43 -14.88
C LEU A 139 23.84 -13.86 -15.12
N LEU A 140 24.39 -14.84 -14.40
CA LEU A 140 23.94 -16.23 -14.49
C LEU A 140 22.47 -16.39 -14.08
N ALA A 141 22.03 -15.67 -13.04
CA ALA A 141 20.64 -15.66 -12.58
C ALA A 141 19.70 -15.03 -13.62
N ALA A 142 20.14 -13.93 -14.25
CA ALA A 142 19.39 -13.24 -15.27
C ALA A 142 19.24 -14.08 -16.55
N ASP A 143 20.30 -14.78 -16.96
CA ASP A 143 20.29 -15.71 -18.09
C ASP A 143 19.44 -16.97 -17.79
N ALA A 144 19.37 -17.38 -16.52
CA ALA A 144 18.48 -18.43 -16.04
C ALA A 144 17.03 -17.95 -15.79
N GLY A 145 16.70 -16.70 -16.14
CA GLY A 145 15.33 -16.20 -16.15
C GLY A 145 14.84 -15.53 -14.86
N SER A 146 15.69 -15.28 -13.85
CA SER A 146 15.27 -14.54 -12.64
C SER A 146 14.88 -13.10 -13.00
N PRO A 147 13.61 -12.69 -12.80
CA PRO A 147 13.17 -11.34 -13.14
C PRO A 147 13.88 -10.27 -12.30
N GLU A 148 14.17 -10.56 -11.04
CA GLU A 148 14.89 -9.67 -10.12
C GLU A 148 16.32 -9.44 -10.61
N SER A 149 17.02 -10.51 -10.99
CA SER A 149 18.38 -10.38 -11.53
C SER A 149 18.40 -9.72 -12.90
N GLN A 150 17.42 -9.98 -13.77
CA GLN A 150 17.28 -9.27 -15.04
C GLN A 150 17.08 -7.76 -14.82
N LEU A 151 16.27 -7.35 -13.84
CA LEU A 151 16.11 -5.94 -13.46
C LEU A 151 17.45 -5.34 -12.98
N ILE A 152 18.15 -6.02 -12.07
CA ILE A 152 19.43 -5.56 -11.51
C ILE A 152 20.49 -5.41 -12.61
N ILE A 153 20.60 -6.39 -13.51
CA ILE A 153 21.54 -6.32 -14.63
C ILE A 153 21.15 -5.20 -15.60
N GLY A 154 19.85 -4.97 -15.82
CA GLY A 154 19.36 -3.80 -16.54
C GLY A 154 19.89 -2.49 -15.95
N TRP A 155 19.74 -2.29 -14.63
CA TRP A 155 20.26 -1.10 -13.93
C TRP A 155 21.76 -0.94 -14.06
N ARG A 156 22.51 -2.04 -13.91
CA ARG A 156 23.97 -2.02 -14.02
C ARG A 156 24.44 -1.65 -15.41
N PHE A 157 23.79 -2.15 -16.47
CA PHE A 157 24.08 -1.71 -17.84
C PHE A 157 23.70 -0.26 -18.08
N GLU A 158 22.59 0.20 -17.53
CA GLU A 158 22.16 1.59 -17.67
C GLU A 158 23.14 2.58 -17.01
N ARG A 159 23.66 2.22 -15.83
CA ARG A 159 24.53 3.07 -15.01
C ARG A 159 26.03 2.84 -15.26
N GLY A 160 26.41 1.72 -15.87
CA GLY A 160 27.81 1.33 -16.06
C GLY A 160 28.47 0.74 -14.79
N GLU A 161 27.69 0.12 -13.91
CA GLU A 161 28.17 -0.36 -12.60
C GLU A 161 28.72 -1.79 -12.69
N GLY A 162 30.04 -1.90 -12.79
CA GLY A 162 30.76 -3.17 -12.95
C GLY A 162 30.70 -3.75 -14.37
N VAL A 163 29.99 -3.08 -15.28
CA VAL A 163 29.89 -3.41 -16.72
C VAL A 163 30.03 -2.14 -17.55
N LYS A 164 30.46 -2.25 -18.81
CA LYS A 164 30.45 -1.12 -19.74
C LYS A 164 29.00 -0.64 -19.94
N LYS A 165 28.74 0.65 -19.65
CA LYS A 165 27.42 1.28 -19.83
C LYS A 165 26.87 1.02 -21.24
N SER A 166 25.61 0.56 -21.30
CA SER A 166 24.89 0.28 -22.55
C SER A 166 23.39 0.34 -22.32
N THR A 167 22.74 1.38 -22.85
CA THR A 167 21.28 1.54 -22.78
C THR A 167 20.54 0.49 -23.59
N THR A 168 21.08 0.04 -24.72
CA THR A 168 20.49 -1.07 -25.50
C THR A 168 20.47 -2.39 -24.71
N LYS A 169 21.56 -2.74 -24.03
CA LYS A 169 21.57 -3.93 -23.16
C LYS A 169 20.64 -3.77 -21.97
N ALA A 170 20.59 -2.58 -21.37
CA ALA A 170 19.64 -2.30 -20.29
C ALA A 170 18.19 -2.54 -20.74
N PHE A 171 17.83 -2.05 -21.93
CA PHE A 171 16.52 -2.26 -22.56
C PHE A 171 16.20 -3.75 -22.70
N ASP A 172 17.12 -4.55 -23.24
CA ASP A 172 16.91 -5.99 -23.43
C ASP A 172 16.65 -6.72 -22.11
N TYR A 173 17.42 -6.37 -21.06
CA TYR A 173 17.26 -6.99 -19.74
C TYR A 173 15.98 -6.54 -19.02
N TYR A 174 15.62 -5.25 -19.05
CA TYR A 174 14.34 -4.81 -18.53
C TYR A 174 13.17 -5.44 -19.29
N LYS A 175 13.27 -5.58 -20.62
CA LYS A 175 12.25 -6.25 -21.41
C LYS A 175 12.06 -7.71 -21.00
N LYS A 176 13.14 -8.47 -20.80
CA LYS A 176 13.07 -9.84 -20.28
C LYS A 176 12.40 -9.88 -18.89
N SER A 177 12.80 -9.01 -17.98
CA SER A 177 12.25 -8.93 -16.62
C SER A 177 10.77 -8.55 -16.61
N ALA A 178 10.38 -7.57 -17.44
CA ALA A 178 9.01 -7.10 -17.59
C ALA A 178 8.08 -8.18 -18.14
N LEU A 179 8.53 -8.96 -19.13
CA LEU A 179 7.79 -10.09 -19.69
C LEU A 179 7.58 -11.23 -18.68
N ASN A 180 8.47 -11.35 -17.69
CA ASN A 180 8.30 -12.27 -16.56
C ASN A 180 7.53 -11.64 -15.37
N GLY A 181 6.82 -10.53 -15.60
CA GLY A 181 5.88 -9.96 -14.63
C GLY A 181 6.45 -8.92 -13.66
N ASN A 182 7.74 -8.57 -13.74
CA ASN A 182 8.32 -7.60 -12.81
C ASN A 182 7.81 -6.17 -13.08
N ALA A 183 7.02 -5.61 -12.15
CA ALA A 183 6.39 -4.30 -12.29
C ALA A 183 7.40 -3.13 -12.37
N ILE A 184 8.54 -3.23 -11.68
CA ILE A 184 9.59 -2.21 -11.71
C ILE A 184 10.27 -2.21 -13.09
N ALA A 185 10.54 -3.38 -13.66
CA ALA A 185 11.08 -3.49 -15.01
C ALA A 185 10.09 -2.99 -16.07
N LYS A 186 8.78 -3.25 -15.91
CA LYS A 186 7.73 -2.67 -16.78
C LYS A 186 7.77 -1.14 -16.75
N TYR A 187 7.93 -0.54 -15.56
CA TYR A 187 8.10 0.91 -15.43
C TYR A 187 9.36 1.42 -16.16
N HIS A 188 10.53 0.78 -15.96
CA HIS A 188 11.75 1.20 -16.67
C HIS A 188 11.62 1.05 -18.18
N LEU A 189 10.97 -0.01 -18.65
CA LEU A 189 10.71 -0.22 -20.07
C LEU A 189 9.77 0.85 -20.65
N GLY A 190 8.73 1.23 -19.90
CA GLY A 190 7.86 2.36 -20.22
C GLY A 190 8.67 3.64 -20.43
N ARG A 191 9.54 3.98 -19.48
CA ARG A 191 10.43 5.15 -19.56
C ARG A 191 11.39 5.11 -20.72
N MET A 192 11.96 3.94 -21.04
CA MET A 192 12.87 3.84 -22.18
C MET A 192 12.17 4.09 -23.52
N TYR A 193 10.92 3.67 -23.67
CA TYR A 193 10.11 4.02 -24.82
C TYR A 193 9.67 5.48 -24.81
N ASP A 194 9.39 6.06 -23.65
CA ASP A 194 8.99 7.46 -23.49
C ASP A 194 10.12 8.43 -23.88
N ASP A 195 11.30 8.21 -23.29
CA ASP A 195 12.47 9.06 -23.49
C ASP A 195 13.28 8.70 -24.76
N GLY A 196 12.98 7.56 -25.40
CA GLY A 196 13.78 7.03 -26.51
C GLY A 196 15.20 6.60 -26.10
N ILE A 197 15.37 6.11 -24.87
CA ILE A 197 16.66 5.68 -24.33
C ILE A 197 16.89 4.22 -24.70
N GLY A 198 17.92 3.95 -25.52
CA GLY A 198 18.29 2.58 -25.93
C GLY A 198 17.33 1.92 -26.93
N VAL A 199 16.19 2.56 -27.21
CA VAL A 199 15.16 2.18 -28.18
C VAL A 199 14.58 3.45 -28.82
N LYS A 200 13.98 3.36 -30.01
CA LYS A 200 13.27 4.50 -30.60
C LYS A 200 12.08 4.90 -29.72
N ARG A 201 11.89 6.21 -29.50
CA ARG A 201 10.74 6.76 -28.77
C ARG A 201 9.41 6.23 -29.34
N ASN A 202 8.51 5.81 -28.46
CA ASN A 202 7.19 5.30 -28.79
C ASN A 202 6.22 5.45 -27.60
N ASP A 203 5.45 6.54 -27.60
CA ASP A 203 4.55 6.89 -26.49
C ASP A 203 3.43 5.85 -26.29
N VAL A 204 2.97 5.19 -27.37
CA VAL A 204 1.93 4.14 -27.27
C VAL A 204 2.45 2.91 -26.53
N LEU A 205 3.69 2.50 -26.81
CA LEU A 205 4.34 1.41 -26.07
C LEU A 205 4.69 1.84 -24.65
N ALA A 206 5.14 3.08 -24.45
CA ALA A 206 5.41 3.63 -23.13
C ALA A 206 4.17 3.55 -22.24
N ALA A 207 3.04 4.09 -22.72
CA ALA A 207 1.77 4.07 -22.02
C ALA A 207 1.30 2.64 -21.71
N LYS A 208 1.43 1.71 -22.67
CA LYS A 208 1.09 0.29 -22.45
C LYS A 208 1.86 -0.29 -21.26
N TRP A 209 3.18 -0.09 -21.21
CA TRP A 209 4.03 -0.63 -20.14
C TRP A 209 3.83 0.09 -18.80
N TYR A 210 3.62 1.40 -18.80
CA TYR A 210 3.30 2.14 -17.59
C TYR A 210 1.94 1.74 -17.02
N ILE A 211 0.90 1.55 -17.84
CA ILE A 211 -0.41 1.08 -17.37
C ILE A 211 -0.28 -0.29 -16.71
N ASP A 212 0.41 -1.24 -17.35
CA ASP A 212 0.63 -2.56 -16.77
C ASP A 212 1.44 -2.49 -15.45
N ALA A 213 2.49 -1.65 -15.40
CA ALA A 213 3.24 -1.41 -14.16
C ALA A 213 2.37 -0.80 -13.05
N ALA A 214 1.53 0.18 -13.37
CA ALA A 214 0.64 0.86 -12.45
C ALA A 214 -0.43 -0.08 -11.87
N GLU A 215 -1.03 -0.94 -12.70
CA GLU A 215 -1.97 -1.96 -12.23
C GLU A 215 -1.30 -3.01 -11.34
N ASN A 216 0.01 -3.21 -11.47
CA ASN A 216 0.81 -4.05 -10.58
C ASN A 216 1.47 -3.27 -9.42
N GLY A 217 0.94 -2.08 -9.08
CA GLY A 217 1.31 -1.34 -7.87
C GLY A 217 2.56 -0.46 -7.98
N ASN A 218 3.12 -0.26 -9.18
CA ASN A 218 4.25 0.66 -9.35
C ASN A 218 3.77 2.13 -9.27
N VAL A 219 4.18 2.84 -8.21
CA VAL A 219 3.74 4.21 -7.91
C VAL A 219 4.23 5.22 -8.95
N GLY A 220 5.51 5.14 -9.37
CA GLY A 220 6.04 6.03 -10.41
C GLY A 220 5.29 5.87 -11.74
N ALA A 221 4.93 4.64 -12.10
CA ALA A 221 4.10 4.38 -13.26
C ALA A 221 2.68 4.97 -13.11
N MET A 222 2.06 4.91 -11.93
CA MET A 222 0.75 5.56 -11.71
C MET A 222 0.81 7.06 -12.00
N THR A 223 1.87 7.75 -11.57
CA THR A 223 2.07 9.17 -11.89
C THR A 223 2.20 9.38 -13.40
N ASN A 224 3.07 8.64 -14.07
CA ASN A 224 3.30 8.80 -15.52
C ASN A 224 2.07 8.48 -16.36
N VAL A 225 1.30 7.45 -16.00
CA VAL A 225 0.01 7.13 -16.64
C VAL A 225 -0.99 8.28 -16.42
N GLY A 226 -1.01 8.85 -15.22
CA GLY A 226 -1.81 10.02 -14.89
C GLY A 226 -1.53 11.20 -15.82
N VAL A 227 -0.26 11.51 -16.03
CA VAL A 227 0.20 12.57 -16.95
C VAL A 227 -0.14 12.23 -18.40
N MET A 228 0.15 11.00 -18.85
CA MET A 228 -0.18 10.57 -20.22
C MET A 228 -1.66 10.68 -20.56
N PHE A 229 -2.57 10.32 -19.64
CA PHE A 229 -4.00 10.53 -19.83
C PHE A 229 -4.42 12.01 -19.75
N THR A 230 -3.66 12.85 -19.05
CA THR A 230 -3.89 14.30 -19.01
C THR A 230 -3.56 14.93 -20.35
N ASP A 231 -2.44 14.53 -20.94
CA ASP A 231 -1.90 15.17 -22.15
C ASP A 231 -2.35 14.47 -23.45
N GLY A 232 -2.82 13.22 -23.35
CA GLY A 232 -3.16 12.39 -24.51
C GLY A 232 -1.94 11.83 -25.23
N GLU A 233 -0.82 11.67 -24.54
CA GLU A 233 0.42 11.11 -25.08
C GLU A 233 0.37 9.58 -25.04
N GLY A 234 0.43 8.94 -26.22
CA GLY A 234 0.36 7.47 -26.34
C GLY A 234 -1.01 6.85 -26.03
N VAL A 235 -1.95 7.62 -25.49
CA VAL A 235 -3.33 7.23 -25.16
C VAL A 235 -4.30 8.33 -25.56
N LYS A 236 -5.59 8.00 -25.71
CA LYS A 236 -6.62 9.03 -25.83
C LYS A 236 -6.71 9.81 -24.51
N GLN A 237 -6.67 11.13 -24.58
CA GLN A 237 -6.84 12.00 -23.42
C GLN A 237 -8.13 11.65 -22.65
N ASP A 238 -7.99 11.51 -21.33
CA ASP A 238 -9.06 11.10 -20.41
C ASP A 238 -8.74 11.60 -18.99
N TYR A 239 -9.26 12.77 -18.63
CA TYR A 239 -9.01 13.38 -17.32
C TYR A 239 -9.58 12.56 -16.14
N ALA A 240 -10.61 11.74 -16.37
CA ALA A 240 -11.16 10.89 -15.32
C ALA A 240 -10.18 9.77 -14.97
N LYS A 241 -9.58 9.13 -15.98
CA LYS A 241 -8.50 8.16 -15.79
C LYS A 241 -7.23 8.80 -15.24
N ALA A 242 -6.86 9.98 -15.75
CA ALA A 242 -5.72 10.74 -15.22
C ALA A 242 -5.86 10.93 -13.70
N ARG A 243 -7.00 11.49 -13.27
CA ARG A 243 -7.30 11.69 -11.85
C ARG A 243 -7.27 10.38 -11.07
N TYR A 244 -7.86 9.30 -11.61
CA TYR A 244 -7.87 7.98 -10.95
C TYR A 244 -6.46 7.47 -10.62
N TYR A 245 -5.54 7.49 -11.59
CA TYR A 245 -4.17 7.04 -11.36
C TYR A 245 -3.39 7.99 -10.44
N LEU A 246 -3.59 9.30 -10.58
CA LEU A 246 -2.94 10.29 -9.73
C LEU A 246 -3.43 10.21 -8.28
N GLU A 247 -4.72 9.99 -8.03
CA GLU A 247 -5.26 9.78 -6.68
C GLU A 247 -4.70 8.49 -6.04
N LYS A 248 -4.51 7.41 -6.82
CA LYS A 248 -3.80 6.22 -6.33
C LYS A 248 -2.35 6.55 -5.97
N SER A 249 -1.64 7.31 -6.81
CA SER A 249 -0.25 7.73 -6.54
C SER A 249 -0.14 8.57 -5.28
N VAL A 250 -1.05 9.53 -5.08
CA VAL A 250 -1.15 10.35 -3.84
C VAL A 250 -1.45 9.49 -2.62
N LYS A 251 -2.33 8.48 -2.73
CA LYS A 251 -2.60 7.55 -1.63
C LYS A 251 -1.36 6.73 -1.23
N SER A 252 -0.44 6.52 -2.17
CA SER A 252 0.89 5.95 -1.93
C SER A 252 1.94 6.98 -1.52
N ASP A 253 1.53 8.19 -1.15
CA ASP A 253 2.36 9.28 -0.63
C ASP A 253 3.41 9.83 -1.63
N SER A 254 3.17 9.67 -2.95
CA SER A 254 4.09 10.17 -3.99
C SER A 254 3.97 11.69 -4.15
N PRO A 255 5.08 12.45 -4.01
CA PRO A 255 5.08 13.89 -4.22
C PRO A 255 4.85 14.26 -5.69
N GLU A 256 5.31 13.46 -6.65
CA GLU A 256 5.06 13.67 -8.08
C GLU A 256 3.57 13.46 -8.42
N GLY A 257 2.93 12.47 -7.80
CA GLY A 257 1.49 12.26 -7.86
C GLY A 257 0.71 13.45 -7.30
N MET A 258 1.15 14.01 -6.17
CA MET A 258 0.56 15.21 -5.56
C MET A 258 0.67 16.42 -6.49
N ALA A 259 1.85 16.70 -7.05
CA ALA A 259 2.04 17.81 -7.98
C ALA A 259 1.19 17.64 -9.26
N SER A 260 1.15 16.45 -9.83
CA SER A 260 0.36 16.18 -11.03
C SER A 260 -1.14 16.27 -10.76
N LEU A 261 -1.62 15.81 -9.60
CA LEU A 261 -3.03 15.95 -9.21
C LEU A 261 -3.40 17.42 -8.94
N ALA A 262 -2.49 18.18 -8.33
CA ALA A 262 -2.65 19.61 -8.13
C ALA A 262 -2.86 20.34 -9.45
N TYR A 263 -2.09 19.98 -10.48
CA TYR A 263 -2.22 20.54 -11.81
C TYR A 263 -3.64 20.38 -12.38
N LEU A 264 -4.27 19.21 -12.21
CA LEU A 264 -5.67 19.00 -12.62
C LEU A 264 -6.64 19.96 -11.91
N TYR A 265 -6.52 20.12 -10.58
CA TYR A 265 -7.40 20.99 -9.80
C TYR A 265 -7.17 22.49 -10.05
N ILE A 266 -5.92 22.93 -10.20
CA ILE A 266 -5.58 24.33 -10.48
C ILE A 266 -6.13 24.78 -11.83
N ASN A 267 -6.10 23.90 -12.82
CA ASN A 267 -6.52 24.19 -14.19
C ASN A 267 -7.96 23.77 -14.51
N GLY A 268 -8.62 23.02 -13.61
CA GLY A 268 -9.99 22.55 -13.83
C GLY A 268 -10.10 21.48 -14.92
N LEU A 269 -9.09 20.62 -15.04
CA LEU A 269 -9.02 19.58 -16.07
C LEU A 269 -9.77 18.32 -15.63
N GLY A 270 -10.96 18.11 -16.19
CA GLY A 270 -11.87 17.01 -15.81
C GLY A 270 -12.45 17.11 -14.40
N VAL A 271 -12.21 18.23 -13.71
CA VAL A 271 -12.74 18.55 -12.38
C VAL A 271 -13.12 20.02 -12.31
N LYS A 272 -14.03 20.38 -11.39
CA LYS A 272 -14.24 21.79 -11.07
C LYS A 272 -12.93 22.36 -10.53
N ARG A 273 -12.52 23.50 -11.09
CA ARG A 273 -11.31 24.21 -10.65
C ARG A 273 -11.35 24.48 -9.15
N ASP A 274 -10.30 24.07 -8.46
CA ASP A 274 -10.15 24.20 -7.00
C ASP A 274 -8.72 24.64 -6.65
N LEU A 275 -8.57 25.94 -6.42
CA LEU A 275 -7.28 26.53 -6.08
C LEU A 275 -6.80 26.17 -4.68
N TYR A 276 -7.70 25.86 -3.75
CA TYR A 276 -7.33 25.47 -2.38
C TYR A 276 -6.75 24.06 -2.39
N LYS A 277 -7.48 23.11 -2.98
CA LYS A 277 -7.01 21.72 -3.08
C LYS A 277 -5.73 21.62 -3.90
N GLY A 278 -5.64 22.35 -5.02
CA GLY A 278 -4.42 22.40 -5.82
C GLY A 278 -3.22 23.01 -5.07
N THR A 279 -3.42 24.12 -4.32
CA THR A 279 -2.35 24.72 -3.50
C THR A 279 -1.90 23.78 -2.38
N GLN A 280 -2.84 23.08 -1.73
CA GLN A 280 -2.51 22.12 -0.69
C GLN A 280 -1.64 20.99 -1.24
N LEU A 281 -2.03 20.38 -2.37
CA LEU A 281 -1.28 19.29 -2.99
C LEU A 281 0.12 19.73 -3.47
N TYR A 282 0.28 20.95 -4.00
CA TYR A 282 1.63 21.47 -4.30
C TYR A 282 2.46 21.75 -3.05
N THR A 283 1.82 22.22 -1.96
CA THR A 283 2.49 22.36 -0.66
C THR A 283 2.96 20.99 -0.15
N ASP A 284 2.09 19.98 -0.13
CA ASP A 284 2.42 18.63 0.33
C ASP A 284 3.55 18.01 -0.50
N SER A 285 3.52 18.23 -1.82
CA SER A 285 4.59 17.82 -2.75
C SER A 285 5.93 18.50 -2.45
N CYS A 286 5.90 19.82 -2.22
CA CYS A 286 7.08 20.62 -1.88
C CYS A 286 7.67 20.24 -0.51
N ASP A 287 6.84 20.04 0.51
CA ASP A 287 7.25 19.66 1.87
C ASP A 287 7.91 18.28 1.89
N LYS A 288 7.61 17.43 0.90
CA LYS A 288 8.27 16.14 0.65
C LYS A 288 9.55 16.23 -0.19
N GLY A 289 9.97 17.44 -0.54
CA GLY A 289 11.24 17.71 -1.22
C GLY A 289 11.19 17.61 -2.74
N LEU A 290 10.01 17.63 -3.37
CA LEU A 290 9.94 17.73 -4.84
C LEU A 290 10.09 19.19 -5.27
N ASP A 291 11.19 19.48 -5.97
CA ASP A 291 11.53 20.82 -6.45
C ASP A 291 10.44 21.39 -7.38
N GLU A 292 9.86 20.57 -8.25
CA GLU A 292 8.74 20.95 -9.11
C GLU A 292 7.54 21.40 -8.29
N GLY A 293 7.20 20.70 -7.21
CA GLY A 293 6.12 21.08 -6.29
C GLY A 293 6.35 22.47 -5.70
N CYS A 294 7.56 22.73 -5.22
CA CYS A 294 7.94 24.05 -4.69
C CYS A 294 7.91 25.15 -5.76
N LYS A 295 8.39 24.84 -6.98
CA LYS A 295 8.37 25.76 -8.12
C LYS A 295 6.94 26.13 -8.50
N TYR A 296 6.04 25.16 -8.62
CA TYR A 296 4.63 25.42 -8.93
C TYR A 296 3.94 26.21 -7.82
N LEU A 297 4.30 25.96 -6.55
CA LEU A 297 3.79 26.75 -5.43
C LEU A 297 4.24 28.21 -5.51
N ALA A 298 5.51 28.47 -5.85
CA ALA A 298 6.03 29.81 -6.05
C ALA A 298 5.34 30.53 -7.22
N GLU A 299 5.06 29.80 -8.31
CA GLU A 299 4.31 30.31 -9.45
C GLU A 299 2.87 30.67 -9.09
N LEU A 300 2.18 29.86 -8.29
CA LEU A 300 0.86 30.22 -7.79
C LEU A 300 0.88 31.51 -6.97
N LYS A 301 1.93 31.72 -6.14
CA LYS A 301 2.10 32.94 -5.35
C LYS A 301 2.31 34.16 -6.24
N SER A 302 3.21 34.07 -7.22
CA SER A 302 3.50 35.19 -8.12
C SER A 302 2.31 35.59 -8.99
N LYS A 303 1.46 34.62 -9.37
CA LYS A 303 0.24 34.86 -10.14
C LYS A 303 -0.98 35.27 -9.29
N GLY A 304 -0.83 35.41 -7.97
CA GLY A 304 -1.96 35.70 -7.06
C GLY A 304 -3.02 34.59 -7.01
N LEU A 305 -2.67 33.36 -7.42
CA LEU A 305 -3.53 32.18 -7.46
C LEU A 305 -3.36 31.28 -6.22
N TYR A 306 -2.34 31.54 -5.42
CA TYR A 306 -2.08 30.83 -4.17
C TYR A 306 -3.27 30.98 -3.22
N ARG A 307 -3.76 29.86 -2.70
CA ARG A 307 -4.82 29.81 -1.70
C ARG A 307 -4.39 28.87 -0.58
N THR A 308 -4.04 29.40 0.57
CA THR A 308 -3.91 28.55 1.76
C THR A 308 -5.30 28.10 2.19
N PRO A 309 -5.45 26.90 2.78
CA PRO A 309 -6.51 26.71 3.75
C PRO A 309 -6.43 27.92 4.68
N LYS A 310 -7.55 28.62 4.88
CA LYS A 310 -7.58 29.70 5.85
C LYS A 310 -7.10 29.07 7.16
N VAL A 311 -5.86 29.32 7.57
CA VAL A 311 -5.53 29.29 8.98
C VAL A 311 -6.42 30.40 9.48
N ILE A 312 -7.58 30.02 10.02
CA ILE A 312 -8.21 30.86 11.00
C ILE A 312 -7.13 30.94 12.06
N GLN A 313 -6.31 32.00 12.00
CA GLN A 313 -5.66 32.47 13.19
C GLN A 313 -6.83 32.67 14.13
N THR A 314 -7.00 31.74 15.06
CA THR A 314 -7.78 32.00 16.25
C THR A 314 -6.95 33.01 17.04
N SER A 315 -6.86 34.25 16.54
CA SER A 315 -7.04 35.39 17.42
C SER A 315 -8.36 35.11 18.11
N SER A 316 -8.28 34.71 19.37
CA SER A 316 -9.39 34.50 20.30
C SER A 316 -10.73 35.10 19.85
N ALA A 317 -11.56 34.28 19.19
CA ALA A 317 -13.00 34.46 18.92
C ALA A 317 -13.42 33.37 17.92
N GLY A 318 -14.40 32.49 18.14
CA GLY A 318 -15.36 32.36 19.21
C GLY A 318 -15.80 30.90 19.26
N VAL A 319 -15.73 30.31 20.45
CA VAL A 319 -16.33 29.01 20.70
C VAL A 319 -17.84 29.26 20.77
N LYS A 320 -18.59 28.91 19.72
CA LYS A 320 -20.04 28.96 19.80
C LYS A 320 -20.53 27.86 20.72
N ARG A 321 -21.00 28.27 21.90
CA ARG A 321 -21.46 27.38 22.97
C ARG A 321 -22.98 27.33 22.95
N LEU A 322 -23.53 26.12 23.02
CA LEU A 322 -24.96 25.93 23.26
C LEU A 322 -25.12 25.41 24.69
N ILE A 323 -25.77 26.19 25.56
CA ILE A 323 -26.02 25.82 26.95
C ILE A 323 -27.49 25.42 27.07
N ALA A 324 -27.75 24.20 27.54
CA ALA A 324 -29.09 23.72 27.85
C ALA A 324 -29.20 23.50 29.36
N LYS A 325 -30.07 24.28 30.03
CA LYS A 325 -30.40 24.09 31.44
C LYS A 325 -31.73 23.35 31.56
N SER A 326 -31.77 22.29 32.36
CA SER A 326 -33.03 21.67 32.79
C SER A 326 -33.73 22.58 33.80
N MET A 327 -35.06 22.53 33.85
CA MET A 327 -35.84 23.17 34.93
C MET A 327 -35.74 22.40 36.25
N ASP A 328 -35.32 21.13 36.21
CA ASP A 328 -34.91 20.39 37.39
C ASP A 328 -33.47 20.78 37.77
N ALA A 329 -33.31 21.31 38.99
CA ALA A 329 -32.07 21.96 39.46
C ALA A 329 -30.81 21.06 39.48
N SER A 330 -30.96 19.77 39.20
CA SER A 330 -29.89 18.77 39.28
C SER A 330 -29.18 18.47 37.96
N THR A 331 -29.64 18.99 36.80
CA THR A 331 -29.07 18.61 35.50
C THR A 331 -28.74 19.80 34.60
N ASN A 332 -27.44 19.99 34.33
CA ASN A 332 -26.93 21.03 33.42
C ASN A 332 -26.11 20.39 32.29
N ALA A 333 -26.42 20.74 31.05
CA ALA A 333 -25.76 20.22 29.85
C ALA A 333 -25.13 21.34 29.02
N THR A 334 -23.89 21.12 28.57
CA THR A 334 -23.15 22.05 27.72
C THR A 334 -22.69 21.34 26.47
N PHE A 335 -23.03 21.94 25.33
CA PHE A 335 -22.57 21.50 24.02
C PHE A 335 -21.58 22.54 23.47
N THR A 336 -20.44 22.06 23.05
CA THR A 336 -19.37 22.90 22.52
C THR A 336 -18.94 22.36 21.16
N TRP A 337 -18.97 23.22 20.15
CA TRP A 337 -18.51 22.90 18.81
C TRP A 337 -17.09 23.41 18.62
N LYS A 338 -16.21 22.55 18.09
CA LYS A 338 -14.83 22.93 17.75
C LYS A 338 -14.50 22.39 16.36
N GLY A 339 -14.67 23.21 15.33
CA GLY A 339 -14.58 22.75 13.95
C GLY A 339 -15.76 21.84 13.61
N ASP A 340 -15.49 20.67 13.04
CA ASP A 340 -16.51 19.66 12.69
C ASP A 340 -16.84 18.69 13.85
N ASP A 341 -16.15 18.81 14.99
CA ASP A 341 -16.33 17.96 16.15
C ASP A 341 -17.31 18.56 17.18
N ALA A 342 -18.26 17.73 17.63
CA ALA A 342 -19.20 18.06 18.70
C ALA A 342 -18.74 17.46 20.04
N ILE A 343 -18.58 18.28 21.08
CA ILE A 343 -18.25 17.83 22.44
C ILE A 343 -19.43 18.08 23.37
N PHE A 344 -19.89 17.01 24.02
CA PHE A 344 -20.95 17.06 25.02
C PHE A 344 -20.40 16.90 26.44
N LYS A 345 -20.89 17.71 27.38
CA LYS A 345 -20.64 17.57 28.82
C LYS A 345 -21.94 17.79 29.61
N ALA A 346 -22.23 16.89 30.55
CA ALA A 346 -23.31 17.04 31.52
C ALA A 346 -22.75 17.04 32.95
N ASN A 347 -23.40 17.77 33.86
CA ASN A 347 -23.12 17.77 35.31
C ASN A 347 -21.63 17.89 35.62
N ASP A 348 -20.99 18.94 35.09
CA ASP A 348 -19.58 19.29 35.29
C ASP A 348 -18.58 18.18 34.89
N GLY A 349 -18.97 17.30 33.97
CA GLY A 349 -18.10 16.26 33.41
C GLY A 349 -18.29 14.87 34.01
N LYS A 350 -19.26 14.68 34.93
CA LYS A 350 -19.75 13.35 35.31
C LYS A 350 -20.84 12.94 34.34
N VAL A 351 -20.46 12.23 33.27
CA VAL A 351 -21.40 11.74 32.26
C VAL A 351 -21.93 10.37 32.70
N ASP A 352 -23.25 10.28 32.92
CA ASP A 352 -23.96 8.99 33.03
C ASP A 352 -24.92 8.86 31.84
N CYS A 353 -24.33 8.94 30.65
CA CYS A 353 -25.03 8.85 29.38
C CYS A 353 -24.35 7.80 28.50
N THR A 354 -25.14 6.90 27.92
CA THR A 354 -24.61 5.88 27.01
C THR A 354 -24.81 6.36 25.57
N PHE A 355 -23.73 6.34 24.78
CA PHE A 355 -23.79 6.57 23.35
C PHE A 355 -24.53 5.41 22.68
N LEU A 356 -25.63 5.69 21.99
CA LEU A 356 -26.47 4.63 21.42
C LEU A 356 -26.08 4.28 19.98
N ASN A 357 -25.92 5.27 19.11
CA ASN A 357 -25.60 5.03 17.71
C ASN A 357 -25.20 6.31 16.96
N ASP A 358 -24.39 6.13 15.92
CA ASP A 358 -24.16 7.11 14.87
C ASP A 358 -25.07 6.78 13.67
N PHE A 359 -25.84 7.76 13.20
CA PHE A 359 -26.74 7.61 12.03
C PHE A 359 -26.11 8.17 10.74
N SER A 360 -24.80 8.40 10.72
CA SER A 360 -24.08 9.08 9.63
C SER A 360 -24.02 8.33 8.28
N GLU A 361 -24.47 7.06 8.19
CA GLU A 361 -24.17 6.21 7.02
C GLU A 361 -25.21 6.16 5.88
N LYS A 362 -26.18 7.07 5.79
CA LYS A 362 -26.96 7.23 4.54
C LYS A 362 -27.03 8.68 4.08
N GLY A 363 -25.99 9.11 3.36
CA GLY A 363 -26.09 10.24 2.44
C GLY A 363 -26.03 11.66 3.02
N GLY A 364 -25.41 11.86 4.19
CA GLY A 364 -24.79 13.17 4.50
C GLY A 364 -25.51 14.12 5.47
N GLN A 365 -25.93 13.66 6.64
CA GLN A 365 -26.29 14.56 7.75
C GLN A 365 -25.71 14.01 9.06
N LEU A 366 -25.01 14.86 9.83
CA LEU A 366 -24.45 14.46 11.12
C LEU A 366 -25.60 14.47 12.13
N ALA A 367 -26.02 13.28 12.55
CA ALA A 367 -27.06 13.10 13.56
C ALA A 367 -26.54 12.12 14.63
N THR A 368 -26.41 12.59 15.87
CA THR A 368 -25.94 11.78 17.00
C THR A 368 -27.01 11.76 18.09
N SER A 369 -27.27 10.57 18.63
CA SER A 369 -28.24 10.37 19.72
C SER A 369 -27.57 9.93 21.02
N PHE A 370 -27.99 10.53 22.12
CA PHE A 370 -27.53 10.21 23.47
C PHE A 370 -28.73 9.88 24.38
N VAL A 371 -28.57 8.94 25.30
CA VAL A 371 -29.52 8.73 26.42
C VAL A 371 -28.82 9.08 27.71
N CYS A 372 -29.40 9.99 28.47
CA CYS A 372 -28.85 10.52 29.71
C CYS A 372 -29.83 10.25 30.85
N THR A 373 -29.52 9.23 31.66
CA THR A 373 -30.42 8.61 32.66
C THR A 373 -31.72 8.03 32.09
N ASN A 374 -32.42 7.19 32.87
CA ASN A 374 -33.48 6.27 32.39
C ASN A 374 -34.65 6.88 31.59
N ASN A 375 -34.81 8.20 31.52
CA ASN A 375 -36.00 8.84 30.95
C ASN A 375 -35.74 10.01 29.99
N VAL A 376 -34.50 10.31 29.58
CA VAL A 376 -34.20 11.44 28.68
C VAL A 376 -33.32 11.03 27.50
N GLN A 377 -33.81 11.25 26.29
CA GLN A 377 -33.10 11.07 25.02
C GLN A 377 -32.86 12.43 24.36
N ILE A 378 -31.63 12.67 23.91
CA ILE A 378 -31.23 13.88 23.22
C ILE A 378 -30.78 13.53 21.81
N ILE A 379 -31.38 14.17 20.81
CA ILE A 379 -31.03 14.02 19.39
C ILE A 379 -30.50 15.36 18.88
N LEU A 380 -29.28 15.34 18.38
CA LEU A 380 -28.62 16.48 17.77
C LEU A 380 -28.44 16.26 16.29
N LYS A 381 -28.85 17.23 15.48
CA LYS A 381 -28.75 17.18 14.03
C LYS A 381 -28.19 18.47 13.46
N GLN A 382 -27.09 18.38 12.72
CA GLN A 382 -26.51 19.48 11.97
C GLN A 382 -26.56 19.18 10.47
N PHE A 383 -27.10 20.12 9.70
CA PHE A 383 -27.22 19.99 8.25
C PHE A 383 -25.99 20.64 7.61
N LYS A 384 -25.19 19.88 6.85
CA LYS A 384 -23.94 20.39 6.21
C LYS A 384 -24.13 21.62 5.33
N GLU A 385 -25.33 21.83 4.80
CA GLU A 385 -25.66 22.93 3.88
C GLU A 385 -26.17 24.20 4.58
N SER A 386 -26.35 24.16 5.91
CA SER A 386 -26.75 25.33 6.68
C SER A 386 -25.96 25.41 7.99
N ASN A 387 -25.59 26.61 8.45
CA ASN A 387 -24.98 26.80 9.78
C ASN A 387 -25.99 26.61 10.93
N ASN A 388 -27.15 26.01 10.66
CA ASN A 388 -28.22 25.78 11.63
C ASN A 388 -28.07 24.38 12.25
N ALA A 389 -28.14 24.32 13.58
CA ALA A 389 -28.19 23.07 14.34
C ALA A 389 -29.55 22.95 15.03
N TYR A 390 -30.11 21.74 15.02
CA TYR A 390 -31.37 21.44 15.70
C TYR A 390 -31.09 20.52 16.88
N LEU A 391 -31.60 20.92 18.05
CA LEU A 391 -31.58 20.13 19.28
C LEU A 391 -33.01 19.68 19.56
N SER A 392 -33.23 18.37 19.56
CA SER A 392 -34.49 17.77 20.00
C SER A 392 -34.24 17.00 21.30
N VAL A 393 -35.03 17.29 22.32
CA VAL A 393 -35.00 16.58 23.61
C VAL A 393 -36.32 15.84 23.75
N MET A 394 -36.24 14.54 23.91
CA MET A 394 -37.39 13.64 24.07
C MET A 394 -37.31 12.99 25.45
N THR A 395 -38.44 12.88 26.14
CA THR A 395 -38.54 12.12 27.38
C THR A 395 -39.47 10.94 27.18
N ASP A 396 -39.13 9.79 27.77
CA ASP A 396 -39.89 8.56 27.56
C ASP A 396 -41.03 8.51 28.59
N ASN A 397 -42.18 9.09 28.22
CA ASN A 397 -43.45 8.71 28.82
C ASN A 397 -44.61 9.11 27.89
N PHE A 398 -44.88 8.27 26.89
CA PHE A 398 -46.05 8.28 26.00
C PHE A 398 -47.43 8.17 26.73
N LYS A 399 -47.53 8.55 28.00
CA LYS A 399 -48.76 8.51 28.82
C LYS A 399 -49.02 9.78 29.65
N LYS A 400 -48.14 10.79 29.64
CA LYS A 400 -48.45 12.09 30.22
C LYS A 400 -48.03 13.19 29.26
N GLU A 401 -49.01 14.01 28.89
CA GLU A 401 -48.84 15.17 28.04
C GLU A 401 -47.90 16.17 28.74
N VAL A 402 -46.69 16.33 28.20
CA VAL A 402 -45.76 17.40 28.61
C VAL A 402 -46.28 18.67 27.98
N ASN A 403 -47.09 19.43 28.71
CA ASN A 403 -47.86 20.52 28.13
C ASN A 403 -47.03 21.72 27.66
N THR A 404 -45.76 21.82 28.06
CA THR A 404 -44.78 22.76 27.50
C THR A 404 -43.39 22.44 28.03
N PHE A 405 -42.37 22.45 27.17
CA PHE A 405 -40.97 22.61 27.61
C PHE A 405 -40.34 23.78 26.86
N SER A 406 -39.63 24.64 27.59
CA SER A 406 -38.96 25.81 27.03
C SER A 406 -37.46 25.62 27.17
N VAL A 407 -36.75 25.60 26.04
CA VAL A 407 -35.28 25.57 26.01
C VAL A 407 -34.79 26.98 25.72
N ASN A 408 -34.16 27.61 26.71
CA ASN A 408 -33.49 28.88 26.50
C ASN A 408 -32.11 28.63 25.89
N VAL A 409 -31.99 28.89 24.59
CA VAL A 409 -30.73 28.78 23.85
C VAL A 409 -30.08 30.16 23.80
N TYR A 410 -28.92 30.28 24.43
CA TYR A 410 -28.08 31.48 24.33
C TYR A 410 -26.92 31.21 23.38
N VAL A 411 -26.74 32.08 22.39
CA VAL A 411 -25.56 32.11 21.52
C VAL A 411 -24.67 33.24 22.03
N SER A 412 -23.58 32.91 22.72
CA SER A 412 -22.53 33.90 23.03
C SER A 412 -21.47 33.87 21.94
N GLU A 413 -20.97 35.05 21.56
CA GLU A 413 -19.80 35.18 20.68
C GLU A 413 -18.51 34.65 21.32
#